data_AF-A0A5C5BBU2-F1
#
_entry.id   AF-A0A5C5BBU2-F1
#
_cell.length_a   1.000
_cell.length_b   1.000
_cell.length_c   1.000
_cell.angle_alpha   90.00
_cell.angle_beta   90.00
_cell.angle_gamma   90.00
#
_symmetry.space_group_name_H-M   'P 1'
#
loop_
_entity.id
_entity.type
_entity.pdbx_description
1 polymer ?
#
loop_
_entity_poly.entity_id
_entity_poly.type
_entity_poly.pdbx_seq_one_letter_code
_entity_poly.pdbx_strand_id
1 'polypeptide(L)'
;MSEQTSKPTDPATASAADATDSTGEKKKDATPEVELLDLPDRSHLPVAADVPLDATSTRALAAAGLQYRVVPDDAEAFAQFCHAMERGFLGERESAESREAWRTGETTTRPIGVYDPAGAHPETPVATVVCWTTDLTVDLDSVLPIWAISGVTVSSTHRRRGVARALLEGELRAAASAGVPVAGLTVSEATIYGRYGFGPAAGEGVHEIQTRRAGWVGPNPVAQGRGRLDQVEREDAMRDIATLHGELVGSQPGDVAGWPTLWRQAAGLHPDQHRKELRAVRYTDAAGRLAGLVTYAIKGNETDYTASELSVRHLAATTPDAYAALWHYVLTHDLIGTVKAWAPLESPLRWLVRDVRAIRVRDSDDHWLRLLDVRRCLEARRYRTALDVEFEVSDPVGIAGGRYRLVADANGAATVERVGSPSGEVSETGALADAGASAAAPDGVAPDGVAPDGVARLGVADLASLWLGSARWSTLRAAGRVAVSEPTAQALDLAFTPSRPAHLTFGY
;
A
#
# COMPACT_ATOMS: atom_id res chain seq x y z
N MET A 1 25.43 63.88 -34.30
CA MET A 1 24.10 63.50 -34.82
C MET A 1 23.22 63.37 -33.58
N SER A 2 22.77 64.44 -32.92
CA SER A 2 21.80 65.47 -33.36
C SER A 2 20.55 64.77 -33.91
N GLU A 3 19.34 64.86 -33.35
CA GLU A 3 18.67 66.04 -32.78
C GLU A 3 17.48 65.66 -31.89
N GLN A 4 17.08 66.64 -31.08
CA GLN A 4 15.98 66.72 -30.12
C GLN A 4 14.67 67.23 -30.77
N THR A 5 13.62 67.33 -29.93
CA THR A 5 12.39 68.18 -30.01
C THR A 5 11.16 67.52 -30.65
N SER A 6 9.91 67.72 -30.22
CA SER A 6 9.32 68.60 -29.20
C SER A 6 7.88 68.16 -28.84
N LYS A 7 7.41 68.54 -27.64
CA LYS A 7 6.00 68.66 -27.22
C LYS A 7 5.47 70.08 -27.56
N PRO A 8 4.14 70.33 -27.49
CA PRO A 8 3.57 71.29 -26.51
C PRO A 8 2.19 70.84 -25.91
N THR A 9 1.90 70.89 -24.59
CA THR A 9 1.23 71.92 -23.71
C THR A 9 -0.21 72.35 -24.15
N ASP A 10 -1.33 71.93 -23.53
CA ASP A 10 -2.05 72.32 -22.25
C ASP A 10 -3.23 73.32 -22.52
N PRO A 11 -4.25 73.60 -21.63
CA PRO A 11 -4.58 73.09 -20.28
C PRO A 11 -6.10 72.92 -19.88
N ALA A 12 -6.30 72.34 -18.69
CA ALA A 12 -7.29 72.63 -17.62
C ALA A 12 -8.83 72.53 -17.80
N THR A 13 -9.46 71.68 -16.96
CA THR A 13 -10.48 72.13 -15.96
C THR A 13 -10.67 71.08 -14.85
N ALA A 14 -10.82 71.57 -13.62
CA ALA A 14 -10.81 70.84 -12.35
C ALA A 14 -12.19 70.31 -11.93
N SER A 15 -12.20 69.26 -11.10
CA SER A 15 -13.06 69.18 -9.90
C SER A 15 -12.61 68.02 -9.00
N ALA A 16 -12.80 68.23 -7.70
CA ALA A 16 -12.18 67.53 -6.58
C ALA A 16 -12.95 66.30 -6.08
N ALA A 17 -12.22 65.51 -5.30
CA ALA A 17 -12.62 64.72 -4.13
C ALA A 17 -13.81 63.75 -4.26
N ASP A 18 -13.53 62.45 -4.10
CA ASP A 18 -13.88 61.82 -2.82
C ASP A 18 -13.03 60.55 -2.59
N ALA A 19 -12.64 60.36 -1.35
CA ALA A 19 -11.86 59.22 -0.88
C ALA A 19 -12.65 58.55 0.24
N THR A 20 -13.23 57.38 -0.05
CA THR A 20 -13.70 56.46 0.99
C THR A 20 -13.58 55.03 0.50
N ASP A 21 -12.61 54.34 1.09
CA ASP A 21 -12.75 53.02 1.73
C ASP A 21 -13.57 51.95 0.98
N SER A 22 -12.87 51.01 0.35
CA SER A 22 -13.41 49.68 0.12
C SER A 22 -12.35 48.65 0.48
N THR A 23 -12.46 48.16 1.72
CA THR A 23 -11.90 46.93 2.24
C THR A 23 -11.83 45.84 1.16
N GLY A 24 -10.60 45.46 0.80
CA GLY A 24 -10.34 44.29 -0.02
C GLY A 24 -10.72 43.03 0.75
N GLU A 25 -11.91 42.50 0.48
CA GLU A 25 -12.24 41.11 0.78
C GLU A 25 -11.27 40.22 0.00
N LYS A 26 -10.30 39.66 0.73
CA LYS A 26 -9.55 38.49 0.27
C LYS A 26 -10.59 37.40 -0.01
N LYS A 27 -10.85 37.15 -1.28
CA LYS A 27 -11.52 35.94 -1.76
C LYS A 27 -10.73 34.76 -1.20
N LYS A 28 -11.27 34.16 -0.13
CA LYS A 28 -10.76 32.94 0.47
C LYS A 28 -10.87 31.90 -0.65
N ASP A 29 -9.75 31.46 -1.20
CA ASP A 29 -9.72 30.33 -2.13
C ASP A 29 -10.46 29.19 -1.44
N ALA A 30 -11.65 28.89 -1.93
CA ALA A 30 -12.41 27.74 -1.51
C ALA A 30 -11.63 26.53 -2.03
N THR A 31 -10.98 25.80 -1.13
CA THR A 31 -10.50 24.45 -1.39
C THR A 31 -11.64 23.70 -2.07
N PRO A 32 -11.46 23.12 -3.27
CA PRO A 32 -12.55 22.43 -3.94
C PRO A 32 -13.07 21.33 -3.02
N GLU A 33 -14.34 21.42 -2.66
CA GLU A 33 -15.03 20.48 -1.79
C GLU A 33 -14.92 19.07 -2.39
N VAL A 34 -14.35 18.17 -1.62
CA VAL A 34 -14.12 16.76 -1.94
C VAL A 34 -15.42 15.94 -1.73
N GLU A 35 -16.57 16.61 -1.58
CA GLU A 35 -17.84 16.01 -1.14
C GLU A 35 -18.47 15.00 -2.12
N LEU A 36 -17.93 14.82 -3.33
CA LEU A 36 -18.54 13.98 -4.36
C LEU A 36 -17.54 12.98 -4.98
N LEU A 37 -16.77 12.29 -4.13
CA LEU A 37 -16.21 11.00 -4.52
C LEU A 37 -16.98 9.94 -3.73
N ASP A 38 -17.79 9.14 -4.42
CA ASP A 38 -18.47 7.99 -3.84
C ASP A 38 -17.41 7.04 -3.26
N LEU A 39 -17.20 7.14 -1.95
CA LEU A 39 -16.31 6.22 -1.24
C LEU A 39 -17.01 4.87 -1.10
N PRO A 40 -16.26 3.76 -1.15
CA PRO A 40 -16.84 2.45 -0.92
C PRO A 40 -17.51 2.40 0.45
N ASP A 41 -18.68 1.75 0.52
CA ASP A 41 -19.34 1.46 1.79
C ASP A 41 -18.42 0.56 2.63
N ARG A 42 -18.07 1.05 3.82
CA ARG A 42 -17.19 0.39 4.78
C ARG A 42 -17.93 0.02 6.07
N SER A 43 -19.25 0.10 6.09
CA SER A 43 -20.07 -0.17 7.29
C SER A 43 -19.98 -1.63 7.77
N HIS A 44 -19.54 -2.55 6.90
CA HIS A 44 -19.26 -3.95 7.26
C HIS A 44 -17.92 -4.15 7.98
N LEU A 45 -17.03 -3.16 7.96
CA LEU A 45 -15.70 -3.26 8.55
C LEU A 45 -15.75 -2.93 10.05
N PRO A 46 -15.00 -3.66 10.90
CA PRO A 46 -14.88 -3.29 12.31
C PRO A 46 -14.11 -1.98 12.44
N VAL A 47 -14.59 -1.05 13.27
CA VAL A 47 -13.92 0.23 13.48
C VAL A 47 -12.67 0.05 14.32
N ALA A 48 -11.48 0.25 13.74
CA ALA A 48 -10.21 0.01 14.43
C ALA A 48 -10.04 0.86 15.71
N ALA A 49 -10.56 2.10 15.70
CA ALA A 49 -10.55 3.00 16.86
C ALA A 49 -11.22 2.39 18.10
N ASP A 50 -12.27 1.57 17.90
CA ASP A 50 -13.07 0.99 18.99
C ASP A 50 -12.46 -0.27 19.61
N VAL A 51 -11.44 -0.85 18.98
CA VAL A 51 -10.79 -2.08 19.47
C VAL A 51 -10.02 -1.78 20.76
N PRO A 52 -10.10 -2.58 21.83
CA PRO A 52 -9.31 -2.32 23.03
C PRO A 52 -7.80 -2.51 22.79
N LEU A 53 -6.96 -1.86 23.60
CA LEU A 53 -5.51 -2.11 23.57
C LEU A 53 -5.20 -3.54 24.02
N ASP A 54 -4.21 -4.18 23.41
CA ASP A 54 -3.79 -5.53 23.82
C ASP A 54 -3.24 -5.52 25.25
N ALA A 55 -3.86 -6.32 26.12
CA ALA A 55 -3.49 -6.38 27.52
C ALA A 55 -2.08 -6.95 27.74
N THR A 56 -1.61 -7.82 26.86
CA THR A 56 -0.26 -8.40 26.94
C THR A 56 0.81 -7.33 26.66
N SER A 57 0.66 -6.59 25.57
CA SER A 57 1.55 -5.47 25.24
C SER A 57 1.49 -4.34 26.26
N THR A 58 0.29 -4.04 26.79
CA THR A 58 0.11 -3.07 27.87
C THR A 58 0.95 -3.43 29.09
N ARG A 59 0.86 -4.68 29.57
CA ARG A 59 1.65 -5.15 30.73
C ARG A 59 3.15 -5.17 30.44
N ALA A 60 3.56 -5.63 29.26
CA ALA A 60 4.96 -5.72 28.88
C ALA A 60 5.64 -4.33 28.83
N LEU A 61 4.96 -3.34 28.28
CA LEU A 61 5.46 -1.96 28.22
C LEU A 61 5.44 -1.29 29.61
N ALA A 62 4.39 -1.51 30.41
CA ALA A 62 4.33 -1.02 31.78
C ALA A 62 5.48 -1.56 32.66
N ALA A 63 5.84 -2.84 32.50
CA ALA A 63 6.98 -3.44 33.19
C ALA A 63 8.34 -2.78 32.83
N ALA A 64 8.41 -2.14 31.65
CA ALA A 64 9.56 -1.34 31.21
C ALA A 64 9.47 0.14 31.61
N GLY A 65 8.45 0.53 32.40
CA GLY A 65 8.18 1.92 32.78
C GLY A 65 7.53 2.76 31.68
N LEU A 66 7.04 2.13 30.60
CA LEU A 66 6.45 2.81 29.45
C LEU A 66 4.93 2.71 29.48
N GLN A 67 4.26 3.72 28.91
CA GLN A 67 2.80 3.77 28.81
C GLN A 67 2.36 3.52 27.37
N TYR A 68 1.50 2.52 27.15
CA TYR A 68 0.90 2.20 25.86
C TYR A 68 -0.52 2.76 25.81
N ARG A 69 -0.80 3.71 24.91
CA ARG A 69 -2.10 4.39 24.87
C ARG A 69 -2.53 4.73 23.44
N VAL A 70 -3.84 4.69 23.22
CA VAL A 70 -4.47 5.35 22.07
C VAL A 70 -4.20 6.86 22.19
N VAL A 71 -3.83 7.50 21.09
CA VAL A 71 -3.68 8.95 21.05
C VAL A 71 -5.08 9.56 21.21
N PRO A 72 -5.29 10.44 22.21
CA PRO A 72 -6.60 11.07 22.38
C PRO A 72 -6.95 11.90 21.14
N ASP A 73 -8.26 12.03 20.88
CA ASP A 73 -8.77 12.93 19.84
C ASP A 73 -8.67 14.39 20.29
N ASP A 74 -7.43 14.87 20.38
CA ASP A 74 -7.09 16.26 20.65
C ASP A 74 -5.94 16.71 19.73
N ALA A 75 -6.03 17.95 19.24
CA ALA A 75 -5.12 18.46 18.21
C ALA A 75 -3.65 18.51 18.68
N GLU A 76 -3.41 18.72 19.97
CA GLU A 76 -2.05 18.79 20.51
C GLU A 76 -1.42 17.41 20.64
N ALA A 77 -2.11 16.42 21.22
CA ALA A 77 -1.61 15.05 21.31
C ALA A 77 -1.41 14.43 19.92
N PHE A 78 -2.31 14.71 18.98
CA PHE A 78 -2.14 14.28 17.59
C PHE A 78 -0.92 14.94 16.95
N ALA A 79 -0.69 16.23 17.19
CA ALA A 79 0.52 16.92 16.72
C ALA A 79 1.80 16.31 17.31
N GLN A 80 1.81 15.94 18.59
CA GLN A 80 2.95 15.26 19.22
C GLN A 80 3.19 13.88 18.61
N PHE A 81 2.13 13.13 18.32
CA PHE A 81 2.20 11.86 17.61
C PHE A 81 2.81 12.02 16.22
N CYS A 82 2.30 12.94 15.41
CA CYS A 82 2.82 13.24 14.08
C CYS A 82 4.30 13.65 14.15
N HIS A 83 4.67 14.49 15.12
CA HIS A 83 6.06 14.90 15.31
C HIS A 83 7.00 13.73 15.65
N ALA A 84 6.55 12.78 16.48
CA ALA A 84 7.32 11.57 16.79
C ALA A 84 7.47 10.67 15.57
N MET A 85 6.37 10.48 14.83
CA MET A 85 6.33 9.67 13.61
C MET A 85 7.28 10.21 12.54
N GLU A 86 7.18 11.49 12.19
CA GLU A 86 8.06 12.12 11.19
C GLU A 86 9.53 12.05 11.59
N ARG A 87 9.84 12.29 12.87
CA ARG A 87 11.21 12.11 13.38
C ARG A 87 11.70 10.67 13.22
N GLY A 88 10.83 9.68 13.39
CA GLY A 88 11.13 8.27 13.16
C GLY A 88 11.44 7.97 11.69
N PHE A 89 10.75 8.63 10.76
CA PHE A 89 10.97 8.51 9.32
C PHE A 89 12.06 9.44 8.76
N LEU A 90 12.72 10.24 9.61
CA LEU A 90 13.67 11.27 9.21
C LEU A 90 13.04 12.35 8.30
N GLY A 91 11.73 12.53 8.42
CA GLY A 91 10.93 13.49 7.66
C GLY A 91 10.98 14.91 8.22
N GLU A 92 10.42 15.84 7.44
CA GLU A 92 10.22 17.22 7.84
C GLU A 92 9.00 17.35 8.76
N ARG A 93 8.87 18.48 9.46
CA ARG A 93 7.68 18.72 10.29
C ARG A 93 6.48 19.04 9.40
N GLU A 94 5.40 18.28 9.58
CA GLU A 94 4.12 18.54 8.92
C GLU A 94 3.52 19.90 9.33
N SER A 95 2.83 20.53 8.37
CA SER A 95 2.10 21.77 8.64
C SER A 95 0.91 21.52 9.59
N ALA A 96 0.40 22.57 10.21
CA ALA A 96 -0.80 22.47 11.04
C ALA A 96 -2.03 22.08 10.21
N GLU A 97 -2.07 22.50 8.94
CA GLU A 97 -3.14 22.18 8.00
C GLU A 97 -3.18 20.69 7.66
N SER A 98 -2.04 20.07 7.33
CA SER A 98 -2.00 18.62 7.03
C SER A 98 -2.34 17.77 8.24
N ARG A 99 -1.83 18.13 9.43
CA ARG A 99 -2.14 17.42 10.67
C ARG A 99 -3.63 17.45 10.99
N GLU A 100 -4.25 18.60 10.84
CA GLU A 100 -5.69 18.73 11.05
C GLU A 100 -6.48 17.97 9.98
N ALA A 101 -6.09 18.07 8.71
CA ALA A 101 -6.73 17.34 7.62
C ALA A 101 -6.64 15.82 7.81
N TRP A 102 -5.54 15.31 8.36
CA TRP A 102 -5.41 13.89 8.69
C TRP A 102 -6.30 13.51 9.90
N ARG A 103 -6.23 14.28 10.98
CA ARG A 103 -7.00 14.05 12.21
C ARG A 103 -8.51 14.00 11.94
N THR A 104 -9.02 14.92 11.13
CA THR A 104 -10.46 15.01 10.82
C THR A 104 -10.88 14.19 9.61
N GLY A 105 -9.92 13.76 8.79
CA GLY A 105 -10.17 13.11 7.50
C GLY A 105 -10.52 11.63 7.59
N GLU A 106 -10.10 10.93 8.64
CA GLU A 106 -10.35 9.48 8.77
C GLU A 106 -10.58 9.05 10.23
N THR A 107 -11.84 9.14 10.66
CA THR A 107 -12.28 8.89 12.05
C THR A 107 -12.24 7.42 12.47
N THR A 108 -11.93 6.51 11.55
CA THR A 108 -11.81 5.06 11.81
C THR A 108 -10.39 4.63 12.15
N THR A 109 -9.42 5.55 12.05
CA THR A 109 -8.01 5.28 12.36
C THR A 109 -7.78 5.11 13.85
N ARG A 110 -6.75 4.33 14.16
CA ARG A 110 -6.31 3.97 15.51
C ARG A 110 -4.86 4.40 15.71
N PRO A 111 -4.59 5.69 15.98
CA PRO A 111 -3.25 6.15 16.31
C PRO A 111 -2.89 5.69 17.74
N ILE A 112 -1.76 5.00 17.89
CA ILE A 112 -1.27 4.51 19.18
C ILE A 112 0.17 4.94 19.41
N GLY A 113 0.42 5.47 20.61
CA GLY A 113 1.75 5.83 21.05
C GLY A 113 2.22 5.01 22.26
N VAL A 114 3.53 4.80 22.32
CA VAL A 114 4.24 4.38 23.55
C VAL A 114 4.95 5.60 24.11
N TYR A 115 4.76 5.89 25.40
CA TYR A 115 5.28 7.09 26.06
C TYR A 115 6.23 6.70 27.19
N ASP A 116 7.27 7.51 27.39
CA ASP A 116 8.19 7.40 28.53
C ASP A 116 7.89 8.54 29.51
N PRO A 117 7.19 8.27 30.63
CA PRO A 117 6.88 9.29 31.64
C PRO A 117 8.12 9.89 32.30
N ALA A 118 9.27 9.21 32.25
CA ALA A 118 10.54 9.70 32.77
C ALA A 118 11.37 10.44 31.70
N GLY A 119 10.89 10.49 30.45
CA GLY A 119 11.57 11.13 29.34
C GLY A 119 11.55 12.66 29.41
N ALA A 120 12.39 13.31 28.60
CA ALA A 120 12.45 14.77 28.52
C ALA A 120 11.18 15.41 27.93
N HIS A 121 10.41 14.64 27.15
CA HIS A 121 9.16 15.02 26.50
C HIS A 121 8.11 13.91 26.75
N PRO A 122 7.56 13.80 27.97
CA PRO A 122 6.62 12.72 28.32
C PRO A 122 5.30 12.77 27.53
N GLU A 123 4.96 13.93 26.96
CA GLU A 123 3.83 14.16 26.07
C GLU A 123 4.03 13.62 24.66
N THR A 124 5.27 13.38 24.24
CA THR A 124 5.62 12.91 22.89
C THR A 124 5.89 11.41 22.91
N PRO A 125 5.28 10.61 22.01
CA PRO A 125 5.53 9.19 22.00
C PRO A 125 6.97 8.86 21.58
N VAL A 126 7.55 7.84 22.21
CA VAL A 126 8.83 7.22 21.85
C VAL A 126 8.66 6.08 20.85
N ALA A 127 7.43 5.66 20.55
CA ALA A 127 7.09 4.80 19.43
C ALA A 127 5.66 5.06 18.96
N THR A 128 5.41 4.88 17.66
CA THR A 128 4.13 5.15 17.01
C THR A 128 3.67 3.96 16.17
N VAL A 129 2.36 3.85 16.02
CA VAL A 129 1.70 3.06 14.97
C VAL A 129 0.34 3.69 14.69
N VAL A 130 -0.11 3.60 13.44
CA VAL A 130 -1.49 3.87 13.07
C VAL A 130 -2.05 2.67 12.34
N CYS A 131 -3.27 2.28 12.71
CA CYS A 131 -3.98 1.20 12.05
C CYS A 131 -5.38 1.62 11.64
N TRP A 132 -5.89 1.01 10.58
CA TRP A 132 -7.29 1.16 10.17
C TRP A 132 -7.74 -0.09 9.44
N THR A 133 -9.04 -0.22 9.24
CA THR A 133 -9.62 -1.28 8.44
C THR A 133 -9.99 -0.77 7.07
N THR A 134 -9.64 -1.53 6.05
CA THR A 134 -10.08 -1.33 4.67
C THR A 134 -10.36 -2.69 4.03
N ASP A 135 -10.82 -2.72 2.79
CA ASP A 135 -10.99 -3.95 2.02
C ASP A 135 -9.73 -4.25 1.22
N LEU A 136 -9.29 -5.51 1.27
CA LEU A 136 -8.24 -6.10 0.42
C LEU A 136 -8.90 -6.96 -0.64
N THR A 137 -8.56 -6.73 -1.90
CA THR A 137 -8.93 -7.62 -3.02
C THR A 137 -8.08 -8.87 -2.98
N VAL A 138 -8.72 -10.04 -2.88
CA VAL A 138 -8.05 -11.35 -2.77
C VAL A 138 -8.01 -12.07 -4.12
N ASP A 139 -9.13 -12.05 -4.84
CA ASP A 139 -9.27 -12.54 -6.21
C ASP A 139 -10.41 -11.75 -6.87
N LEU A 140 -10.76 -12.10 -8.12
CA LEU A 140 -11.88 -11.48 -8.83
C LEU A 140 -13.18 -11.55 -8.00
N ASP A 141 -13.78 -10.38 -7.77
CA ASP A 141 -14.99 -10.15 -6.99
C ASP A 141 -14.95 -10.73 -5.57
N SER A 142 -13.75 -10.88 -5.00
CA SER A 142 -13.53 -11.38 -3.66
C SER A 142 -12.68 -10.42 -2.85
N VAL A 143 -13.25 -9.93 -1.76
CA VAL A 143 -12.62 -8.99 -0.84
C VAL A 143 -12.62 -9.52 0.58
N LEU A 144 -11.60 -9.18 1.35
CA LEU A 144 -11.54 -9.43 2.79
C LEU A 144 -11.20 -8.14 3.54
N PRO A 145 -11.74 -7.96 4.77
CA PRO A 145 -11.27 -6.92 5.65
C PRO A 145 -9.78 -7.12 5.95
N ILE A 146 -8.99 -6.05 5.80
CA ILE A 146 -7.58 -6.02 6.18
C ILE A 146 -7.36 -4.99 7.29
N TRP A 147 -6.52 -5.37 8.26
CA TRP A 147 -5.95 -4.46 9.25
C TRP A 147 -4.71 -3.83 8.64
N ALA A 148 -4.89 -2.65 8.05
CA ALA A 148 -3.80 -1.87 7.47
C ALA A 148 -2.97 -1.24 8.59
N ILE A 149 -1.66 -1.42 8.53
CA ILE A 149 -0.70 -0.91 9.52
C ILE A 149 0.25 0.05 8.82
N SER A 150 0.41 1.24 9.38
CA SER A 150 1.38 2.25 8.94
C SER A 150 1.95 3.01 10.14
N GLY A 151 2.81 3.99 9.88
CA GLY A 151 3.33 4.89 10.91
C GLY A 151 4.18 4.19 12.00
N VAL A 152 4.72 3.01 11.71
CA VAL A 152 5.49 2.21 12.69
C VAL A 152 6.86 2.82 12.90
N THR A 153 7.06 3.47 14.06
CA THR A 153 8.36 4.04 14.41
C THR A 153 8.75 3.71 15.84
N VAL A 154 10.06 3.65 16.10
CA VAL A 154 10.62 3.60 17.45
C VAL A 154 11.77 4.59 17.52
N SER A 155 11.71 5.50 18.49
CA SER A 155 12.74 6.48 18.77
C SER A 155 14.10 5.81 18.95
N SER A 156 15.14 6.43 18.39
CA SER A 156 16.51 5.90 18.43
C SER A 156 17.04 5.72 19.85
N THR A 157 16.53 6.48 20.82
CA THR A 157 16.86 6.39 22.25
C THR A 157 16.17 5.21 22.97
N HIS A 158 15.21 4.56 22.33
CA HIS A 158 14.39 3.48 22.90
C HIS A 158 14.48 2.16 22.12
N ARG A 159 15.38 2.09 21.13
CA ARG A 159 15.61 0.89 20.33
C ARG A 159 16.11 -0.28 21.17
N ARG A 160 15.82 -1.51 20.70
CA ARG A 160 16.27 -2.78 21.32
C ARG A 160 15.75 -3.02 22.76
N ARG A 161 14.67 -2.35 23.17
CA ARG A 161 13.99 -2.53 24.47
C ARG A 161 12.65 -3.30 24.35
N GLY A 162 12.44 -4.02 23.25
CA GLY A 162 11.19 -4.77 23.01
C GLY A 162 9.99 -3.93 22.56
N VAL A 163 10.12 -2.61 22.43
CA VAL A 163 8.99 -1.70 22.11
C VAL A 163 8.31 -2.05 20.77
N ALA A 164 9.06 -2.21 19.69
CA ALA A 164 8.50 -2.58 18.38
C ALA A 164 7.77 -3.93 18.42
N ARG A 165 8.27 -4.89 19.20
CA ARG A 165 7.64 -6.20 19.36
C ARG A 165 6.30 -6.07 20.05
N ALA A 166 6.25 -5.39 21.19
CA ALA A 166 5.01 -5.19 21.94
C ALA A 166 3.98 -4.44 21.08
N LEU A 167 4.42 -3.43 20.34
CA LEU A 167 3.54 -2.64 19.48
C LEU A 167 2.96 -3.48 18.33
N LEU A 168 3.79 -4.15 17.52
CA LEU A 168 3.30 -4.94 16.37
C LEU A 168 2.50 -6.17 16.80
N GLU A 169 2.97 -6.95 17.77
CA GLU A 169 2.21 -8.11 18.24
C GLU A 169 0.90 -7.71 18.93
N GLY A 170 0.87 -6.53 19.57
CA GLY A 170 -0.32 -5.95 20.16
C GLY A 170 -1.39 -5.66 19.10
N GLU A 171 -0.99 -4.99 18.01
CA GLU A 171 -1.91 -4.72 16.89
C GLU A 171 -2.40 -6.00 16.20
N LEU A 172 -1.54 -7.02 16.04
CA LEU A 172 -1.96 -8.30 15.46
C LEU A 172 -3.00 -9.02 16.34
N ARG A 173 -2.82 -9.00 17.67
CA ARG A 173 -3.81 -9.56 18.61
C ARG A 173 -5.10 -8.73 18.64
N ALA A 174 -5.01 -7.41 18.56
CA ALA A 174 -6.16 -6.51 18.46
C ALA A 174 -6.97 -6.80 17.19
N ALA A 175 -6.32 -6.86 16.03
CA ALA A 175 -6.93 -7.20 14.75
C ALA A 175 -7.63 -8.58 14.78
N ALA A 176 -6.96 -9.59 15.33
CA ALA A 176 -7.54 -10.93 15.48
C ALA A 176 -8.77 -10.92 16.41
N SER A 177 -8.72 -10.16 17.52
CA SER A 177 -9.86 -10.02 18.45
C SER A 177 -11.05 -9.30 17.83
N ALA A 178 -10.80 -8.41 16.85
CA ALA A 178 -11.81 -7.73 16.06
C ALA A 178 -12.37 -8.58 14.91
N GLY A 179 -11.90 -9.83 14.75
CA GLY A 179 -12.34 -10.73 13.70
C GLY A 179 -11.82 -10.35 12.31
N VAL A 180 -10.73 -9.58 12.22
CA VAL A 180 -10.10 -9.23 10.95
C VAL A 180 -9.16 -10.37 10.52
N PRO A 181 -9.35 -10.98 9.34
CA PRO A 181 -8.66 -12.21 8.94
C PRO A 181 -7.23 -12.01 8.46
N VAL A 182 -6.85 -10.78 8.09
CA VAL A 182 -5.52 -10.46 7.56
C VAL A 182 -5.08 -9.07 8.04
N ALA A 183 -3.79 -8.94 8.35
CA ALA A 183 -3.13 -7.65 8.50
C ALA A 183 -2.16 -7.42 7.34
N GLY A 184 -1.88 -6.16 7.00
CA GLY A 184 -0.89 -5.85 5.98
C GLY A 184 -0.25 -4.48 6.13
N LEU A 185 0.90 -4.33 5.50
CA LEU A 185 1.72 -3.12 5.55
C LEU A 185 2.63 -3.03 4.33
N THR A 186 3.14 -1.83 4.07
CA THR A 186 4.28 -1.59 3.18
C THR A 186 5.57 -1.50 4.00
N VAL A 187 6.69 -2.02 3.48
CA VAL A 187 7.94 -2.09 4.26
C VAL A 187 9.01 -1.14 3.73
N SER A 188 9.66 -0.43 4.65
CA SER A 188 10.91 0.30 4.37
C SER A 188 12.16 -0.56 4.63
N GLU A 189 12.04 -1.61 5.45
CA GLU A 189 13.13 -2.56 5.75
C GLU A 189 12.58 -3.99 5.86
N ALA A 190 12.84 -4.82 4.84
CA ALA A 190 12.34 -6.19 4.71
C ALA A 190 12.72 -7.13 5.87
N THR A 191 13.81 -6.85 6.62
CA THR A 191 14.29 -7.77 7.67
C THR A 191 13.46 -7.74 8.95
N ILE A 192 12.58 -6.75 9.11
CA ILE A 192 11.90 -6.48 10.38
C ILE A 192 10.66 -7.34 10.58
N TYR A 193 9.90 -7.62 9.53
CA TYR A 193 8.50 -8.03 9.66
C TYR A 193 8.27 -9.55 9.62
N GLY A 194 9.19 -10.31 9.02
CA GLY A 194 9.09 -11.78 8.97
C GLY A 194 8.98 -12.47 10.34
N ARG A 195 9.61 -11.90 11.38
CA ARG A 195 9.53 -12.43 12.76
C ARG A 195 8.15 -12.29 13.41
N TYR A 196 7.29 -11.41 12.88
CA TYR A 196 5.89 -11.28 13.29
C TYR A 196 4.97 -12.07 12.35
N GLY A 197 5.56 -12.83 11.43
CA GLY A 197 4.92 -13.70 10.46
C GLY A 197 4.24 -12.98 9.30
N PHE A 198 4.68 -11.77 8.96
CA PHE A 198 4.39 -11.17 7.66
C PHE A 198 5.24 -11.81 6.57
N GLY A 199 4.68 -11.99 5.38
CA GLY A 199 5.42 -12.39 4.18
C GLY A 199 5.14 -11.45 3.01
N PRO A 200 6.11 -11.22 2.10
CA PRO A 200 5.88 -10.44 0.89
C PRO A 200 4.85 -11.15 0.03
N ALA A 201 3.71 -10.52 -0.25
CA ALA A 201 2.57 -11.12 -0.91
C ALA A 201 2.25 -10.47 -2.26
N ALA A 202 2.68 -9.23 -2.49
CA ALA A 202 2.73 -8.61 -3.80
C ALA A 202 4.05 -7.84 -3.97
N GLY A 203 4.63 -7.95 -5.17
CA GLY A 203 5.84 -7.24 -5.55
C GLY A 203 5.54 -6.12 -6.54
N GLU A 204 6.48 -5.20 -6.64
CA GLU A 204 6.44 -4.10 -7.60
C GLU A 204 7.78 -4.00 -8.34
N GLY A 205 7.72 -3.63 -9.62
CA GLY A 205 8.89 -3.38 -10.42
C GLY A 205 9.19 -1.88 -10.52
N VAL A 206 10.45 -1.49 -10.35
CA VAL A 206 10.92 -0.18 -10.79
C VAL A 206 11.48 -0.31 -12.19
N HIS A 207 10.70 0.15 -13.16
CA HIS A 207 11.02 0.12 -14.59
C HIS A 207 11.77 1.38 -14.98
N GLU A 208 12.96 1.22 -15.54
CA GLU A 208 13.74 2.27 -16.19
C GLU A 208 13.87 1.93 -17.68
N ILE A 209 13.34 2.80 -18.53
CA ILE A 209 13.10 2.50 -19.95
C ILE A 209 13.84 3.53 -20.81
N GLN A 210 14.72 3.04 -21.68
CA GLN A 210 15.44 3.87 -22.66
C GLN A 210 14.55 4.08 -23.90
N THR A 211 13.87 5.23 -23.98
CA THR A 211 12.81 5.50 -24.98
C THR A 211 13.29 5.32 -26.43
N ARG A 212 14.45 5.90 -26.76
CA ARG A 212 15.07 5.83 -28.10
C ARG A 212 15.38 4.42 -28.56
N ARG A 213 15.71 3.56 -27.60
CA ARG A 213 16.11 2.17 -27.86
C ARG A 213 14.90 1.25 -27.88
N ALA A 214 13.94 1.48 -27.00
CA ALA A 214 12.78 0.61 -26.80
C ALA A 214 12.05 0.34 -28.11
N GLY A 215 11.71 1.40 -28.85
CA GLY A 215 10.84 1.33 -30.02
C GLY A 215 9.44 0.81 -29.66
N TRP A 216 8.44 1.09 -30.50
CA TRP A 216 7.07 0.62 -30.27
C TRP A 216 6.66 -0.42 -31.30
N VAL A 217 6.02 -1.50 -30.84
CA VAL A 217 5.39 -2.54 -31.68
C VAL A 217 3.97 -2.88 -31.26
N GLY A 218 3.50 -2.34 -30.13
CA GLY A 218 2.12 -2.47 -29.69
C GLY A 218 1.12 -1.75 -30.60
N PRO A 219 -0.19 -1.88 -30.33
CA PRO A 219 -1.20 -1.08 -31.01
C PRO A 219 -1.00 0.42 -30.72
N ASN A 220 -1.51 1.28 -31.60
CA ASN A 220 -1.67 2.71 -31.33
C ASN A 220 -3.17 3.03 -31.41
N PRO A 221 -3.92 2.83 -30.31
CA PRO A 221 -5.38 2.94 -30.32
C PRO A 221 -5.88 4.33 -30.73
N VAL A 222 -5.13 5.39 -30.40
CA VAL A 222 -5.46 6.78 -30.77
C VAL A 222 -5.36 6.98 -32.28
N ALA A 223 -4.23 6.60 -32.89
CA ALA A 223 -4.06 6.69 -34.35
C ALA A 223 -5.05 5.79 -35.13
N GLN A 224 -5.55 4.74 -34.47
CA GLN A 224 -6.54 3.80 -35.01
C GLN A 224 -7.99 4.24 -34.76
N GLY A 225 -8.22 5.42 -34.17
CA GLY A 225 -9.57 5.96 -33.92
C GLY A 225 -10.38 5.21 -32.87
N ARG A 226 -9.74 4.39 -32.01
CA ARG A 226 -10.42 3.62 -30.95
C ARG A 226 -10.63 4.40 -29.65
N GLY A 227 -10.07 5.60 -29.59
CA GLY A 227 -10.16 6.52 -28.44
C GLY A 227 -9.27 7.73 -28.65
N ARG A 228 -9.09 8.53 -27.60
CA ARG A 228 -8.27 9.75 -27.63
C ARG A 228 -7.60 10.01 -26.30
N LEU A 229 -6.55 10.83 -26.33
CA LEU A 229 -5.83 11.30 -25.16
C LEU A 229 -6.07 12.80 -24.97
N ASP A 230 -6.27 13.21 -23.72
CA ASP A 230 -6.42 14.62 -23.33
C ASP A 230 -5.55 14.95 -22.13
N GLN A 231 -4.91 16.12 -22.17
CA GLN A 231 -4.36 16.71 -20.95
C GLN A 231 -5.49 17.17 -20.05
N VAL A 232 -5.34 16.95 -18.75
CA VAL A 232 -6.31 17.36 -17.73
C VAL A 232 -5.59 18.03 -16.57
N GLU A 233 -6.31 18.93 -15.89
CA GLU A 233 -5.81 19.58 -14.68
C GLU A 233 -5.76 18.57 -13.51
N ARG A 234 -4.98 18.89 -12.48
CA ARG A 234 -4.76 17.97 -11.34
C ARG A 234 -6.05 17.64 -10.59
N GLU A 235 -6.98 18.58 -10.52
CA GLU A 235 -8.29 18.40 -9.89
C GLU A 235 -9.16 17.40 -10.67
N ASP A 236 -9.08 17.39 -12.00
CA ASP A 236 -9.75 16.40 -12.84
C ASP A 236 -9.05 15.05 -12.75
N ALA A 237 -7.70 15.05 -12.75
CA ALA A 237 -6.91 13.84 -12.54
C ALA A 237 -7.26 13.15 -11.21
N MET A 238 -7.46 13.91 -10.13
CA MET A 238 -7.90 13.37 -8.84
C MET A 238 -9.22 12.58 -8.95
N ARG A 239 -10.20 13.11 -9.70
CA ARG A 239 -11.50 12.44 -9.91
C ARG A 239 -11.37 11.23 -10.81
N ASP A 240 -10.55 11.33 -11.86
CA ASP A 240 -10.28 10.23 -12.79
C ASP A 240 -9.56 9.07 -12.06
N ILE A 241 -8.61 9.35 -11.16
CA ILE A 241 -7.93 8.34 -10.33
C ILE A 241 -8.97 7.61 -9.46
N ALA A 242 -9.81 8.35 -8.74
CA ALA A 242 -10.80 7.75 -7.87
C ALA A 242 -11.78 6.85 -8.65
N THR A 243 -12.23 7.29 -9.83
CA THR A 243 -13.12 6.53 -10.71
C THR A 243 -12.45 5.25 -11.20
N LEU A 244 -11.25 5.35 -11.76
CA LEU A 244 -10.51 4.20 -12.30
C LEU A 244 -10.11 3.22 -11.19
N HIS A 245 -9.71 3.70 -10.01
CA HIS A 245 -9.41 2.84 -8.87
C HIS A 245 -10.65 2.09 -8.41
N GLY A 246 -11.80 2.76 -8.32
CA GLY A 246 -13.07 2.12 -7.98
C GLY A 246 -13.47 1.00 -8.95
N GLU A 247 -13.15 1.13 -10.23
CA GLU A 247 -13.37 0.06 -11.22
C GLU A 247 -12.36 -1.09 -11.15
N LEU A 248 -11.12 -0.82 -10.71
CA LEU A 248 -10.04 -1.80 -10.65
C LEU A 248 -10.06 -2.61 -9.34
N VAL A 249 -10.36 -1.95 -8.22
CA VAL A 249 -10.55 -2.60 -6.91
C VAL A 249 -11.64 -3.65 -7.01
N GLY A 250 -11.41 -4.82 -6.42
CA GLY A 250 -12.26 -5.99 -6.56
C GLY A 250 -11.85 -6.92 -7.70
N SER A 251 -11.07 -6.45 -8.68
CA SER A 251 -10.55 -7.28 -9.77
C SER A 251 -9.03 -7.52 -9.73
N GLN A 252 -8.30 -6.69 -9.00
CA GLN A 252 -6.84 -6.71 -8.93
C GLN A 252 -6.38 -7.23 -7.55
N PRO A 253 -5.94 -8.51 -7.44
CA PRO A 253 -5.47 -9.06 -6.17
C PRO A 253 -4.35 -8.20 -5.58
N GLY A 254 -4.38 -7.98 -4.26
CA GLY A 254 -3.43 -7.11 -3.56
C GLY A 254 -3.92 -5.67 -3.36
N ASP A 255 -4.85 -5.18 -4.19
CA ASP A 255 -5.33 -3.81 -4.05
C ASP A 255 -6.18 -3.62 -2.80
N VAL A 256 -6.04 -2.44 -2.20
CA VAL A 256 -6.88 -1.97 -1.10
C VAL A 256 -7.85 -0.87 -1.57
N ALA A 257 -9.00 -0.77 -0.91
CA ALA A 257 -9.92 0.34 -1.15
C ALA A 257 -9.25 1.67 -0.78
N GLY A 258 -9.32 2.65 -1.69
CA GLY A 258 -8.69 3.97 -1.48
C GLY A 258 -9.55 4.95 -0.68
N TRP A 259 -8.98 6.11 -0.35
CA TRP A 259 -9.59 7.15 0.48
C TRP A 259 -9.29 8.55 -0.09
N PRO A 260 -10.02 9.61 0.29
CA PRO A 260 -9.92 10.91 -0.36
C PRO A 260 -8.51 11.55 -0.34
N THR A 261 -7.78 11.40 0.76
CA THR A 261 -6.42 11.95 0.89
C THR A 261 -5.45 11.29 -0.08
N LEU A 262 -5.63 9.99 -0.36
CA LEU A 262 -4.83 9.27 -1.35
C LEU A 262 -4.98 9.86 -2.75
N TRP A 263 -6.21 10.20 -3.15
CA TRP A 263 -6.48 10.82 -4.46
C TRP A 263 -5.80 12.18 -4.58
N ARG A 264 -5.87 13.00 -3.53
CA ARG A 264 -5.17 14.28 -3.47
C ARG A 264 -3.65 14.10 -3.59
N GLN A 265 -3.09 13.13 -2.88
CA GLN A 265 -1.65 12.83 -2.94
C GLN A 265 -1.22 12.37 -4.33
N ALA A 266 -1.96 11.42 -4.92
CA ALA A 266 -1.68 10.88 -6.25
C ALA A 266 -1.81 11.93 -7.36
N ALA A 267 -2.69 12.93 -7.17
CA ALA A 267 -2.84 14.08 -8.06
C ALA A 267 -1.92 15.27 -7.73
N GLY A 268 -1.04 15.17 -6.72
CA GLY A 268 -0.11 16.25 -6.36
C GLY A 268 -0.78 17.48 -5.73
N LEU A 269 -1.95 17.28 -5.11
CA LEU A 269 -2.78 18.29 -4.45
C LEU A 269 -2.70 18.24 -2.92
N HIS A 270 -1.89 17.36 -2.34
CA HIS A 270 -1.69 17.29 -0.89
C HIS A 270 -1.04 18.59 -0.35
N PRO A 271 -1.52 19.17 0.78
CA PRO A 271 -1.05 20.48 1.27
C PRO A 271 0.47 20.58 1.45
N ASP A 272 1.09 19.59 2.11
CA ASP A 272 2.55 19.56 2.34
C ASP A 272 3.36 19.04 1.15
N GLN A 273 2.71 18.52 0.11
CA GLN A 273 3.37 17.95 -1.06
C GLN A 273 2.74 18.47 -2.35
N HIS A 274 2.60 19.79 -2.46
CA HIS A 274 2.03 20.39 -3.63
C HIS A 274 3.00 20.29 -4.82
N ARG A 275 2.86 19.21 -5.60
CA ARG A 275 3.71 18.90 -6.76
C ARG A 275 3.20 19.64 -7.99
N LYS A 276 3.53 20.93 -8.10
CA LYS A 276 3.14 21.81 -9.23
C LYS A 276 3.67 21.32 -10.57
N GLU A 277 4.71 20.51 -10.55
CA GLU A 277 5.33 19.90 -11.72
C GLU A 277 4.55 18.70 -12.28
N LEU A 278 3.55 18.19 -11.55
CA LEU A 278 2.77 17.03 -11.96
C LEU A 278 1.83 17.39 -13.10
N ARG A 279 1.84 16.55 -14.14
CA ARG A 279 0.98 16.63 -15.32
C ARG A 279 0.13 15.37 -15.39
N ALA A 280 -1.03 15.47 -16.02
CA ALA A 280 -1.94 14.34 -16.19
C ALA A 280 -2.47 14.25 -17.62
N VAL A 281 -2.59 13.03 -18.12
CA VAL A 281 -3.22 12.70 -19.41
C VAL A 281 -4.18 11.55 -19.20
N ARG A 282 -5.43 11.70 -19.65
CA ARG A 282 -6.43 10.64 -19.62
C ARG A 282 -6.64 10.04 -21.00
N TYR A 283 -7.12 8.81 -21.02
CA TYR A 283 -7.61 8.12 -22.20
C TYR A 283 -9.12 7.89 -22.09
N THR A 284 -9.85 8.30 -23.11
CA THR A 284 -11.27 7.93 -23.29
C THR A 284 -11.43 7.05 -24.52
N ASP A 285 -12.25 6.01 -24.42
CA ASP A 285 -12.57 5.13 -25.54
C ASP A 285 -13.41 5.85 -26.63
N ALA A 286 -13.68 5.18 -27.74
CA ALA A 286 -14.47 5.73 -28.85
C ALA A 286 -15.91 6.12 -28.45
N ALA A 287 -16.44 5.59 -27.34
CA ALA A 287 -17.73 5.95 -26.78
C ALA A 287 -17.64 7.12 -25.78
N GLY A 288 -16.44 7.66 -25.54
CA GLY A 288 -16.19 8.75 -24.61
C GLY A 288 -16.10 8.32 -23.15
N ARG A 289 -15.99 7.02 -22.86
CA ARG A 289 -15.85 6.52 -21.49
C ARG A 289 -14.39 6.62 -21.03
N LEU A 290 -14.17 7.10 -19.81
CA LEU A 290 -12.86 7.08 -19.17
C LEU A 290 -12.39 5.63 -19.04
N ALA A 291 -11.19 5.32 -19.53
CA ALA A 291 -10.63 3.98 -19.44
C ALA A 291 -9.16 3.96 -19.02
N GLY A 292 -8.53 5.12 -18.82
CA GLY A 292 -7.21 5.19 -18.21
C GLY A 292 -6.72 6.61 -17.97
N LEU A 293 -5.69 6.71 -17.15
CA LEU A 293 -5.01 7.95 -16.77
C LEU A 293 -3.54 7.67 -16.53
N VAL A 294 -2.68 8.61 -16.92
CA VAL A 294 -1.29 8.68 -16.46
C VAL A 294 -1.02 10.04 -15.82
N THR A 295 -0.43 10.03 -14.63
CA THR A 295 0.18 11.21 -14.03
C THR A 295 1.70 11.09 -14.08
N TYR A 296 2.39 12.17 -14.38
CA TYR A 296 3.84 12.16 -14.56
C TYR A 296 4.48 13.51 -14.26
N ALA A 297 5.78 13.49 -13.98
CA ALA A 297 6.61 14.68 -13.85
C ALA A 297 7.80 14.59 -14.81
N ILE A 298 8.26 15.73 -15.32
CA ILE A 298 9.45 15.80 -16.18
C ILE A 298 10.56 16.52 -15.44
N LYS A 299 11.73 15.88 -15.37
CA LYS A 299 12.98 16.50 -14.95
C LYS A 299 13.83 16.77 -16.18
N GLY A 300 14.00 18.05 -16.51
CA GLY A 300 14.84 18.49 -17.62
C GLY A 300 16.30 18.11 -17.40
N ASN A 301 17.01 17.81 -18.49
CA ASN A 301 18.46 17.67 -18.49
C ASN A 301 19.07 18.91 -19.17
N GLU A 302 19.76 19.73 -18.38
CA GLU A 302 20.33 21.01 -18.85
C GLU A 302 21.53 20.84 -19.79
N THR A 303 22.13 19.64 -19.82
CA THR A 303 23.29 19.31 -20.67
C THR A 303 22.90 18.63 -21.97
N ASP A 304 21.80 17.88 -21.98
CA ASP A 304 21.16 17.33 -23.16
C ASP A 304 19.64 17.29 -22.96
N TYR A 305 18.94 18.31 -23.43
CA TYR A 305 17.49 18.41 -23.31
C TYR A 305 16.75 17.20 -23.87
N THR A 306 17.34 16.53 -24.86
CA THR A 306 16.75 15.38 -25.51
C THR A 306 16.89 14.09 -24.70
N ALA A 307 17.66 14.13 -23.60
CA ALA A 307 17.85 13.09 -22.61
C ALA A 307 17.22 13.46 -21.26
N SER A 308 16.10 14.18 -21.28
CA SER A 308 15.32 14.48 -20.08
C SER A 308 14.65 13.20 -19.53
N GLU A 309 14.29 13.23 -18.26
CA GLU A 309 13.66 12.11 -17.56
C GLU A 309 12.17 12.37 -17.33
N LEU A 310 11.32 11.41 -17.69
CA LEU A 310 9.90 11.39 -17.35
C LEU A 310 9.67 10.34 -16.26
N SER A 311 9.17 10.78 -15.11
CA SER A 311 8.76 9.90 -14.01
C SER A 311 7.24 9.73 -14.01
N VAL A 312 6.77 8.54 -14.37
CA VAL A 312 5.37 8.14 -14.18
C VAL A 312 5.12 8.01 -12.68
N ARG A 313 4.11 8.72 -12.20
CA ARG A 313 3.71 8.74 -10.79
C ARG A 313 2.53 7.83 -10.53
N HIS A 314 1.58 7.78 -11.46
CA HIS A 314 0.48 6.85 -11.41
C HIS A 314 0.05 6.52 -12.85
N LEU A 315 -0.26 5.26 -13.12
CA LEU A 315 -0.83 4.81 -14.39
C LEU A 315 -1.92 3.79 -14.09
N ALA A 316 -3.16 4.14 -14.39
CA ALA A 316 -4.31 3.25 -14.29
C ALA A 316 -4.91 3.04 -15.69
N ALA A 317 -5.26 1.79 -15.99
CA ALA A 317 -5.92 1.43 -17.25
C ALA A 317 -6.87 0.25 -17.02
N THR A 318 -8.15 0.44 -17.36
CA THR A 318 -9.18 -0.59 -17.23
C THR A 318 -9.33 -1.42 -18.50
N THR A 319 -8.65 -1.03 -19.58
CA THR A 319 -8.65 -1.76 -20.86
C THR A 319 -7.24 -1.88 -21.47
N PRO A 320 -6.98 -2.91 -22.30
CA PRO A 320 -5.72 -3.03 -23.03
C PRO A 320 -5.42 -1.86 -23.96
N ASP A 321 -6.45 -1.27 -24.58
CA ASP A 321 -6.30 -0.11 -25.45
C ASP A 321 -5.88 1.13 -24.65
N ALA A 322 -6.47 1.39 -23.48
CA ALA A 322 -6.03 2.46 -22.61
C ALA A 322 -4.58 2.26 -22.15
N TYR A 323 -4.24 1.04 -21.72
CA TYR A 323 -2.88 0.69 -21.30
C TYR A 323 -1.87 0.95 -22.42
N ALA A 324 -2.14 0.47 -23.63
CA ALA A 324 -1.27 0.67 -24.79
C ALA A 324 -1.16 2.15 -25.19
N ALA A 325 -2.27 2.90 -25.19
CA ALA A 325 -2.28 4.32 -25.54
C ALA A 325 -1.44 5.17 -24.56
N LEU A 326 -1.58 4.93 -23.25
CA LEU A 326 -0.84 5.67 -22.22
C LEU A 326 0.67 5.35 -22.25
N TRP A 327 1.04 4.07 -22.41
CA TRP A 327 2.45 3.71 -22.54
C TRP A 327 3.07 4.20 -23.85
N HIS A 328 2.33 4.13 -24.97
CA HIS A 328 2.77 4.74 -26.22
C HIS A 328 3.04 6.22 -26.03
N TYR A 329 2.07 6.96 -25.45
CA TYR A 329 2.21 8.39 -25.17
C TYR A 329 3.48 8.72 -24.36
N VAL A 330 3.72 8.01 -23.26
CA VAL A 330 4.88 8.24 -22.40
C VAL A 330 6.20 7.90 -23.10
N LEU A 331 6.26 6.81 -23.86
CA LEU A 331 7.49 6.36 -24.51
C LEU A 331 7.84 7.13 -25.79
N THR A 332 6.86 7.73 -26.46
CA THR A 332 7.06 8.57 -27.63
C THR A 332 7.06 10.06 -27.30
N HIS A 333 7.12 10.42 -26.02
CA HIS A 333 7.16 11.81 -25.61
C HIS A 333 8.47 12.46 -26.08
N ASP A 334 8.35 13.56 -26.83
CA ASP A 334 9.50 14.28 -27.35
C ASP A 334 10.42 14.75 -26.21
N LEU A 335 11.73 14.76 -26.50
CA LEU A 335 12.81 15.19 -25.60
C LEU A 335 13.05 14.30 -24.36
N ILE A 336 12.31 13.19 -24.22
CA ILE A 336 12.52 12.23 -23.13
C ILE A 336 13.48 11.13 -23.57
N GLY A 337 14.59 10.96 -22.86
CA GLY A 337 15.55 9.86 -23.08
C GLY A 337 15.29 8.66 -22.18
N THR A 338 14.75 8.91 -20.99
CA THR A 338 14.49 7.88 -19.97
C THR A 338 13.10 8.06 -19.38
N VAL A 339 12.34 6.97 -19.32
CA VAL A 339 11.10 6.88 -18.56
C VAL A 339 11.33 6.02 -17.33
N LYS A 340 10.90 6.51 -16.16
CA LYS A 340 10.87 5.75 -14.92
C LYS A 340 9.42 5.53 -14.48
N ALA A 341 9.10 4.32 -14.06
CA ALA A 341 7.77 3.98 -13.59
C ALA A 341 7.84 2.89 -12.52
N TRP A 342 6.97 3.00 -11.53
CA TRP A 342 6.57 1.87 -10.71
C TRP A 342 5.43 1.16 -11.42
N ALA A 343 5.55 -0.15 -11.62
CA ALA A 343 4.56 -0.96 -12.32
C ALA A 343 4.73 -2.44 -11.96
N PRO A 344 3.71 -3.30 -12.17
CA PRO A 344 3.82 -4.73 -11.89
C PRO A 344 5.06 -5.38 -12.50
N LEU A 345 5.67 -6.34 -11.79
CA LEU A 345 6.81 -7.12 -12.30
C LEU A 345 6.45 -7.85 -13.59
N GLU A 346 5.22 -8.39 -13.64
CA GLU A 346 4.60 -9.03 -14.80
C GLU A 346 3.85 -8.03 -15.71
N SER A 347 4.43 -6.87 -15.94
CA SER A 347 3.88 -5.83 -16.82
C SER A 347 3.79 -6.29 -18.29
N PRO A 348 2.63 -6.08 -18.97
CA PRO A 348 2.50 -6.28 -20.42
C PRO A 348 3.46 -5.43 -21.27
N LEU A 349 4.04 -4.36 -20.70
CA LEU A 349 4.88 -3.41 -21.42
C LEU A 349 6.04 -4.06 -22.15
N ARG A 350 6.64 -5.11 -21.58
CA ARG A 350 7.76 -5.85 -22.19
C ARG A 350 7.41 -6.42 -23.57
N TRP A 351 6.12 -6.64 -23.84
CA TRP A 351 5.61 -7.20 -25.09
C TRP A 351 5.13 -6.12 -26.08
N LEU A 352 5.11 -4.85 -25.67
CA LEU A 352 4.68 -3.72 -26.50
C LEU A 352 5.84 -2.95 -27.14
N VAL A 353 7.08 -3.28 -26.77
CA VAL A 353 8.31 -2.64 -27.25
C VAL A 353 9.12 -3.55 -28.17
N ARG A 354 9.93 -2.95 -29.06
CA ARG A 354 10.75 -3.70 -30.02
C ARG A 354 11.98 -4.33 -29.37
N ASP A 355 12.73 -3.53 -28.62
CA ASP A 355 13.91 -3.97 -27.86
C ASP A 355 13.56 -4.08 -26.38
N VAL A 356 13.22 -5.28 -25.94
CA VAL A 356 12.90 -5.57 -24.53
C VAL A 356 14.05 -5.27 -23.57
N ARG A 357 15.31 -5.26 -24.06
CA ARG A 357 16.50 -4.93 -23.25
C ARG A 357 16.66 -3.42 -23.04
N ALA A 358 15.79 -2.60 -23.62
CA ALA A 358 15.68 -1.19 -23.29
C ALA A 358 14.96 -0.95 -21.96
N ILE A 359 14.25 -1.97 -21.44
CA ILE A 359 13.58 -1.95 -20.14
C ILE A 359 14.49 -2.63 -19.13
N ARG A 360 14.89 -1.90 -18.10
CA ARG A 360 15.53 -2.45 -16.90
C ARG A 360 14.50 -2.45 -15.79
N VAL A 361 14.29 -3.61 -15.18
CA VAL A 361 13.38 -3.75 -14.04
C VAL A 361 14.20 -4.10 -12.82
N ARG A 362 14.06 -3.31 -11.76
CA ARG A 362 14.52 -3.69 -10.42
C ARG A 362 13.32 -4.21 -9.65
N ASP A 363 13.45 -5.43 -9.15
CA ASP A 363 12.46 -6.06 -8.29
C ASP A 363 12.43 -5.38 -6.91
N SER A 364 11.24 -5.20 -6.36
CA SER A 364 10.97 -4.69 -5.03
C SER A 364 9.83 -5.48 -4.41
N ASP A 365 10.00 -5.91 -3.17
CA ASP A 365 8.83 -6.23 -2.35
C ASP A 365 8.09 -4.92 -2.02
N ASP A 366 6.76 -4.99 -1.97
CA ASP A 366 5.91 -3.83 -1.69
C ASP A 366 4.89 -4.18 -0.61
N HIS A 367 3.91 -5.03 -0.94
CA HIS A 367 2.85 -5.39 0.00
C HIS A 367 3.18 -6.64 0.79
N TRP A 368 3.25 -6.50 2.10
CA TRP A 368 3.46 -7.60 3.04
C TRP A 368 2.18 -7.90 3.80
N LEU A 369 1.81 -9.18 3.82
CA LEU A 369 0.57 -9.65 4.44
C LEU A 369 0.85 -10.63 5.57
N ARG A 370 -0.07 -10.68 6.52
CA ARG A 370 -0.04 -11.54 7.69
C ARG A 370 -1.42 -12.14 7.91
N LEU A 371 -1.55 -13.45 7.66
CA LEU A 371 -2.79 -14.17 7.91
C LEU A 371 -3.03 -14.27 9.43
N LEU A 372 -4.23 -13.89 9.84
CA LEU A 372 -4.73 -13.99 11.21
C LEU A 372 -5.79 -15.09 11.31
N ASP A 373 -6.55 -15.31 10.23
CA ASP A 373 -7.49 -16.42 10.08
C ASP A 373 -7.19 -17.18 8.78
N VAL A 374 -6.45 -18.29 8.91
CA VAL A 374 -6.05 -19.13 7.77
C VAL A 374 -7.26 -19.66 6.99
N ARG A 375 -8.32 -20.02 7.69
CA ARG A 375 -9.54 -20.56 7.08
C ARG A 375 -10.18 -19.50 6.20
N ARG A 376 -10.51 -18.33 6.75
CA ARG A 376 -11.18 -17.26 5.99
C ARG A 376 -10.34 -16.78 4.82
N CYS A 377 -9.02 -16.67 4.99
CA CYS A 377 -8.13 -16.27 3.90
C CYS A 377 -8.11 -17.30 2.76
N LEU A 378 -7.98 -18.58 3.07
CA LEU A 378 -7.96 -19.63 2.06
C LEU A 378 -9.34 -19.86 1.40
N GLU A 379 -10.44 -19.71 2.13
CA GLU A 379 -11.80 -19.80 1.55
C GLU A 379 -12.16 -18.61 0.65
N ALA A 380 -11.55 -17.43 0.87
CA ALA A 380 -11.85 -16.23 0.10
C ALA A 380 -11.31 -16.25 -1.34
N ARG A 381 -10.23 -17.01 -1.61
CA ARG A 381 -9.66 -17.07 -2.97
C ARG A 381 -10.36 -18.11 -3.83
N ARG A 382 -10.31 -17.92 -5.16
CA ARG A 382 -10.70 -18.97 -6.12
C ARG A 382 -9.50 -19.80 -6.52
N TYR A 383 -9.67 -21.11 -6.59
CA TYR A 383 -8.63 -22.06 -6.99
C TYR A 383 -8.79 -22.42 -8.47
N ARG A 384 -7.69 -22.53 -9.22
CA ARG A 384 -7.77 -22.82 -10.67
C ARG A 384 -7.96 -24.31 -10.99
N THR A 385 -7.73 -25.18 -10.01
CA THR A 385 -7.89 -26.62 -10.13
C THR A 385 -8.45 -27.18 -8.82
N ALA A 386 -9.14 -28.31 -8.89
CA ALA A 386 -9.54 -29.05 -7.70
C ALA A 386 -8.30 -29.48 -6.88
N LEU A 387 -8.45 -29.50 -5.56
CA LEU A 387 -7.36 -29.75 -4.61
C LEU A 387 -7.93 -30.36 -3.33
N ASP A 388 -7.22 -31.30 -2.73
CA ASP A 388 -7.45 -31.77 -1.36
C ASP A 388 -6.09 -31.91 -0.69
N VAL A 389 -5.81 -31.02 0.28
CA VAL A 389 -4.50 -30.92 0.91
C VAL A 389 -4.64 -30.53 2.37
N GLU A 390 -3.77 -31.08 3.21
CA GLU A 390 -3.61 -30.62 4.58
C GLU A 390 -2.38 -29.73 4.71
N PHE A 391 -2.52 -28.66 5.49
CA PHE A 391 -1.45 -27.75 5.88
C PHE A 391 -1.18 -27.87 7.37
N GLU A 392 0.08 -27.85 7.77
CA GLU A 392 0.52 -27.63 9.14
C GLU A 392 1.24 -26.27 9.19
N VAL A 393 0.56 -25.27 9.77
CA VAL A 393 1.02 -23.88 9.80
C VAL A 393 1.64 -23.59 11.15
N SER A 394 2.91 -23.21 11.16
CA SER A 394 3.58 -22.66 12.34
C SER A 394 3.41 -21.14 12.40
N ASP A 395 3.26 -20.61 13.61
CA ASP A 395 3.06 -19.18 13.82
C ASP A 395 3.85 -18.68 15.03
N PRO A 396 4.84 -17.77 14.86
CA PRO A 396 5.63 -17.24 15.96
C PRO A 396 4.81 -16.42 16.98
N VAL A 397 3.65 -15.88 16.60
CA VAL A 397 2.78 -15.08 17.49
C VAL A 397 1.66 -15.94 18.10
N GLY A 398 1.41 -17.14 17.57
CA GLY A 398 0.42 -18.08 18.09
C GLY A 398 -1.05 -17.73 17.77
N ILE A 399 -1.32 -16.94 16.74
CA ILE A 399 -2.67 -16.52 16.30
C ILE A 399 -3.25 -17.52 15.29
N ALA A 400 -2.49 -17.82 14.24
CA ALA A 400 -2.94 -18.53 13.04
C ALA A 400 -2.42 -19.98 12.95
N GLY A 401 -1.67 -20.44 13.96
CA GLY A 401 -1.04 -21.76 13.97
C GLY A 401 -2.04 -22.93 14.07
N GLY A 402 -1.71 -24.05 13.43
CA GLY A 402 -2.49 -25.28 13.51
C GLY A 402 -2.51 -26.11 12.23
N ARG A 403 -3.26 -27.20 12.24
CA ARG A 403 -3.50 -28.04 11.06
C ARG A 403 -4.83 -27.65 10.39
N TYR A 404 -4.82 -27.54 9.07
CA TYR A 404 -5.97 -27.16 8.25
C TYR A 404 -6.09 -28.12 7.07
N ARG A 405 -7.31 -28.53 6.71
CA ARG A 405 -7.59 -29.25 5.47
C ARG A 405 -8.32 -28.31 4.52
N LEU A 406 -7.78 -28.14 3.33
CA LEU A 406 -8.35 -27.36 2.25
C LEU A 406 -8.86 -28.32 1.18
N VAL A 407 -10.14 -28.21 0.86
CA VAL A 407 -10.74 -28.90 -0.28
C VAL A 407 -11.28 -27.86 -1.24
N ALA A 408 -10.78 -27.83 -2.47
CA ALA A 408 -11.27 -27.00 -3.56
C ALA A 408 -11.93 -27.87 -4.62
N ASP A 409 -13.11 -27.46 -5.08
CA ASP A 409 -13.85 -28.15 -6.14
C ASP A 409 -13.37 -27.76 -7.55
N ALA A 410 -13.95 -28.38 -8.58
CA ALA A 410 -13.63 -28.08 -9.97
C ALA A 410 -14.07 -26.67 -10.43
N ASN A 411 -14.96 -26.01 -9.68
CA ASN A 411 -15.39 -24.63 -9.94
C ASN A 411 -14.49 -23.60 -9.23
N GLY A 412 -13.50 -24.06 -8.46
CA GLY A 412 -12.56 -23.24 -7.73
C GLY A 412 -13.08 -22.71 -6.39
N ALA A 413 -14.25 -23.15 -5.93
CA ALA A 413 -14.73 -22.86 -4.59
C ALA A 413 -14.03 -23.76 -3.58
N ALA A 414 -13.71 -23.24 -2.40
CA ALA A 414 -12.98 -23.96 -1.38
C ALA A 414 -13.67 -23.95 -0.03
N THR A 415 -13.49 -25.04 0.71
CA THR A 415 -13.84 -25.18 2.13
C THR A 415 -12.58 -25.50 2.91
N VAL A 416 -12.40 -24.83 4.06
CA VAL A 416 -11.24 -25.07 4.93
C VAL A 416 -11.70 -25.42 6.33
N GLU A 417 -11.22 -26.56 6.82
CA GLU A 417 -11.52 -27.05 8.16
C GLU A 417 -10.25 -27.12 9.00
N ARG A 418 -10.33 -26.71 10.27
CA ARG A 418 -9.22 -26.93 11.21
C ARG A 418 -9.25 -28.39 11.66
N VAL A 419 -8.15 -29.10 11.44
CA VAL A 419 -8.02 -30.53 11.78
C VAL A 419 -7.49 -30.65 13.20
N GLY A 420 -8.19 -31.38 14.07
CA GLY A 420 -7.79 -31.62 15.46
C GLY A 420 -8.11 -30.47 16.42
N SER A 421 -9.39 -30.29 16.74
CA SER A 421 -9.74 -29.71 18.05
C SER A 421 -9.50 -30.79 19.11
N PRO A 422 -8.80 -30.54 20.23
CA PRO A 422 -8.81 -31.47 21.32
C PRO A 422 -10.23 -31.47 21.92
N SER A 423 -10.99 -32.50 21.62
CA SER A 423 -12.01 -33.00 22.54
C SER A 423 -11.26 -33.56 23.77
N GLY A 424 -11.22 -32.81 24.88
CA GLY A 424 -10.76 -33.34 26.17
C GLY A 424 -10.16 -32.31 27.12
N GLU A 425 -10.96 -31.88 28.09
CA GLU A 425 -10.60 -31.58 29.49
C GLU A 425 -9.29 -30.82 29.77
N VAL A 426 -9.43 -29.52 30.07
CA VAL A 426 -8.41 -28.75 30.78
C VAL A 426 -8.38 -29.21 32.23
N SER A 427 -7.31 -29.91 32.62
CA SER A 427 -6.96 -30.09 34.03
C SER A 427 -5.86 -29.10 34.38
N GLU A 428 -6.19 -28.21 35.31
CA GLU A 428 -5.29 -27.21 35.89
C GLU A 428 -4.10 -27.86 36.61
N THR A 429 -2.90 -27.35 36.35
CA THR A 429 -1.70 -27.21 37.20
C THR A 429 -0.53 -26.97 36.23
N GLY A 430 0.19 -25.85 36.18
CA GLY A 430 0.65 -24.94 37.22
C GLY A 430 2.18 -25.05 37.29
N ALA A 431 2.92 -24.14 36.64
CA ALA A 431 4.23 -23.65 37.09
C ALA A 431 4.88 -22.69 36.06
N LEU A 432 5.21 -21.49 36.55
CA LEU A 432 6.14 -20.53 35.97
C LEU A 432 7.58 -21.06 36.09
N ALA A 433 8.40 -20.91 35.05
CA ALA A 433 9.85 -20.80 35.19
C ALA A 433 10.48 -19.97 34.05
N ASP A 434 11.51 -19.25 34.47
CA ASP A 434 12.22 -18.09 33.94
C ASP A 434 12.83 -18.14 32.52
N ALA A 435 13.14 -16.94 32.03
CA ALA A 435 13.74 -16.64 30.75
C ALA A 435 15.29 -16.70 30.75
N GLY A 436 15.86 -17.00 29.58
CA GLY A 436 17.24 -16.62 29.25
C GLY A 436 17.92 -17.49 28.21
N ALA A 437 17.92 -17.07 26.94
CA ALA A 437 19.11 -16.95 26.08
C ALA A 437 18.76 -16.94 24.57
N SER A 438 19.33 -15.94 23.89
CA SER A 438 19.79 -15.92 22.50
C SER A 438 18.82 -16.23 21.35
N ALA A 439 18.53 -15.18 20.59
CA ALA A 439 17.97 -15.26 19.24
C ALA A 439 18.89 -16.06 18.32
N ALA A 440 18.43 -17.25 17.93
CA ALA A 440 18.86 -17.96 16.74
C ALA A 440 17.65 -18.10 15.82
N ALA A 441 17.89 -18.08 14.51
CA ALA A 441 16.89 -18.29 13.47
C ALA A 441 16.06 -19.56 13.74
N PRO A 442 14.82 -19.68 13.21
CA PRO A 442 14.11 -20.94 13.25
C PRO A 442 14.82 -21.95 12.31
N ASP A 443 15.78 -22.69 12.86
CA ASP A 443 16.20 -23.98 12.33
C ASP A 443 15.08 -24.98 12.62
N GLY A 444 14.57 -25.66 11.58
CA GLY A 444 13.62 -26.75 11.80
C GLY A 444 12.73 -27.18 10.63
N VAL A 445 13.12 -26.99 9.37
CA VAL A 445 12.66 -27.91 8.30
C VAL A 445 13.76 -28.97 8.19
N ALA A 446 13.43 -30.22 8.52
CA ALA A 446 14.35 -31.34 8.43
C ALA A 446 14.92 -31.47 7.00
N PRO A 447 16.19 -31.91 6.83
CA PRO A 447 16.87 -31.95 5.54
C PRO A 447 16.34 -32.98 4.52
N ASP A 448 15.25 -33.69 4.82
CA ASP A 448 14.59 -34.60 3.89
C ASP A 448 13.18 -34.06 3.57
N GLY A 449 13.09 -33.24 2.52
CA GLY A 449 11.91 -32.47 2.08
C GLY A 449 10.73 -33.28 1.54
N VAL A 450 10.31 -34.30 2.28
CA VAL A 450 9.04 -35.03 2.07
C VAL A 450 8.32 -35.13 3.39
N ALA A 451 7.15 -34.53 3.48
CA ALA A 451 6.22 -34.82 4.55
C ALA A 451 5.79 -36.30 4.46
N PRO A 452 6.12 -37.14 5.46
CA PRO A 452 5.85 -38.58 5.41
C PRO A 452 4.36 -38.93 5.33
N ASP A 453 3.50 -37.96 5.62
CA ASP A 453 2.05 -38.04 5.70
C ASP A 453 1.32 -37.27 4.57
N GLY A 454 2.04 -36.67 3.62
CA GLY A 454 1.44 -35.87 2.54
C GLY A 454 0.97 -34.46 2.95
N VAL A 455 1.31 -34.01 4.17
CA VAL A 455 0.90 -32.70 4.71
C VAL A 455 1.92 -31.61 4.40
N ALA A 456 1.48 -30.49 3.83
CA ALA A 456 2.35 -29.35 3.54
C ALA A 456 2.65 -28.57 4.83
N ARG A 457 3.93 -28.46 5.23
CA ARG A 457 4.35 -27.74 6.44
C ARG A 457 5.07 -26.45 6.09
N LEU A 458 4.68 -25.35 6.73
CA LEU A 458 5.22 -24.02 6.46
C LEU A 458 4.96 -23.03 7.59
N GLY A 459 5.74 -21.96 7.64
CA GLY A 459 5.41 -20.80 8.47
C GLY A 459 4.27 -19.98 7.87
N VAL A 460 3.49 -19.32 8.72
CA VAL A 460 2.43 -18.40 8.30
C VAL A 460 2.93 -17.24 7.41
N ALA A 461 4.19 -16.80 7.57
CA ALA A 461 4.81 -15.84 6.66
C ALA A 461 4.95 -16.41 5.24
N ASP A 462 5.44 -17.64 5.12
CA ASP A 462 5.60 -18.31 3.83
C ASP A 462 4.21 -18.58 3.19
N LEU A 463 3.20 -18.93 4.01
CA LEU A 463 1.82 -19.04 3.53
C LEU A 463 1.28 -17.70 3.02
N ALA A 464 1.57 -16.59 3.70
CA ALA A 464 1.17 -15.25 3.25
C ALA A 464 1.77 -14.90 1.88
N SER A 465 3.05 -15.23 1.66
CA SER A 465 3.70 -15.04 0.36
C SER A 465 3.11 -15.86 -0.78
N LEU A 466 2.59 -17.05 -0.46
CA LEU A 466 1.95 -17.93 -1.43
C LEU A 466 0.49 -17.57 -1.69
N TRP A 467 -0.18 -16.92 -0.73
CA TRP A 467 -1.63 -16.80 -0.69
C TRP A 467 -2.24 -16.09 -1.90
N LEU A 468 -1.68 -14.95 -2.30
CA LEU A 468 -2.12 -14.18 -3.48
C LEU A 468 -1.50 -14.68 -4.79
N GLY A 469 -0.69 -15.74 -4.75
CA GLY A 469 -0.11 -16.36 -5.95
C GLY A 469 1.10 -15.62 -6.54
N SER A 470 1.68 -14.66 -5.82
CA SER A 470 2.92 -13.96 -6.23
C SER A 470 4.17 -14.83 -6.11
N ALA A 471 4.18 -15.77 -5.17
CA ALA A 471 5.22 -16.78 -5.03
C ALA A 471 4.72 -18.16 -5.47
N ARG A 472 5.66 -19.02 -5.88
CA ARG A 472 5.41 -20.42 -6.25
C ARG A 472 5.76 -21.35 -5.09
N TRP A 473 4.89 -22.34 -4.85
CA TRP A 473 5.11 -23.43 -3.89
C TRP A 473 6.37 -24.23 -4.23
N SER A 474 6.60 -24.53 -5.50
CA SER A 474 7.83 -25.20 -5.95
C SER A 474 9.10 -24.41 -5.63
N THR A 475 9.07 -23.08 -5.79
CA THR A 475 10.19 -22.20 -5.45
C THR A 475 10.49 -22.18 -3.96
N LEU A 476 9.47 -22.02 -3.11
CA LEU A 476 9.67 -22.03 -1.66
C LEU A 476 10.07 -23.41 -1.14
N ARG A 477 9.59 -24.48 -1.76
CA ARG A 477 10.05 -25.85 -1.50
C ARG A 477 11.53 -26.00 -1.85
N ALA A 478 11.96 -25.58 -3.03
CA ALA A 478 13.35 -25.66 -3.47
C ALA A 478 14.29 -24.85 -2.55
N ALA A 479 13.78 -23.77 -1.95
CA ALA A 479 14.48 -22.97 -0.95
C ALA A 479 14.49 -23.59 0.47
N GLY A 480 13.83 -24.73 0.69
CA GLY A 480 13.72 -25.38 2.00
C GLY A 480 12.78 -24.65 2.98
N ARG A 481 11.96 -23.71 2.50
CA ARG A 481 11.02 -22.91 3.31
C ARG A 481 9.71 -23.64 3.58
N VAL A 482 9.32 -24.52 2.66
CA VAL A 482 8.08 -25.32 2.73
C VAL A 482 8.43 -26.79 2.58
N ALA A 483 7.96 -27.61 3.50
CA ALA A 483 8.11 -29.07 3.43
C ALA A 483 6.84 -29.67 2.81
N VAL A 484 6.95 -30.07 1.54
CA VAL A 484 5.84 -30.65 0.77
C VAL A 484 6.43 -31.54 -0.34
N SER A 485 5.68 -32.56 -0.79
CA SER A 485 6.11 -33.39 -1.91
C SER A 485 6.21 -32.57 -3.20
N GLU A 486 7.12 -32.93 -4.11
CA GLU A 486 7.27 -32.25 -5.40
C GLU A 486 5.97 -32.27 -6.24
N PRO A 487 5.26 -33.42 -6.40
CA PRO A 487 3.99 -33.43 -7.12
C PRO A 487 2.92 -32.54 -6.47
N THR A 488 2.85 -32.53 -5.13
CA THR A 488 1.91 -31.67 -4.41
C THR A 488 2.25 -30.18 -4.58
N ALA A 489 3.53 -29.81 -4.57
CA ALA A 489 3.97 -28.43 -4.81
C ALA A 489 3.55 -27.94 -6.22
N GLN A 490 3.71 -28.78 -7.24
CA GLN A 490 3.32 -28.46 -8.62
C GLN A 490 1.80 -28.33 -8.76
N ALA A 491 1.03 -29.21 -8.10
CA ALA A 491 -0.43 -29.08 -8.05
C ALA A 491 -0.86 -27.78 -7.35
N LEU A 492 -0.19 -27.42 -6.26
CA LEU A 492 -0.43 -26.16 -5.55
C LEU A 492 -0.05 -24.94 -6.39
N ASP A 493 1.02 -24.98 -7.18
CA ASP A 493 1.37 -23.89 -8.11
C ASP A 493 0.26 -23.59 -9.12
N LEU A 494 -0.37 -24.63 -9.65
CA LEU A 494 -1.52 -24.50 -10.55
C LEU A 494 -2.73 -23.96 -9.80
N ALA A 495 -3.09 -24.58 -8.67
CA ALA A 495 -4.26 -24.20 -7.88
C ALA A 495 -4.16 -22.76 -7.31
N PHE A 496 -2.96 -22.30 -6.96
CA PHE A 496 -2.65 -20.96 -6.42
C PHE A 496 -2.40 -19.89 -7.49
N THR A 497 -2.50 -20.22 -8.78
CA THR A 497 -2.34 -19.22 -9.84
C THR A 497 -3.45 -18.15 -9.76
N PRO A 498 -3.10 -16.85 -9.67
CA PRO A 498 -4.10 -15.80 -9.53
C PRO A 498 -4.73 -15.46 -10.88
N SER A 499 -5.86 -14.73 -10.86
CA SER A 499 -6.56 -14.30 -12.08
C SER A 499 -5.78 -13.22 -12.81
N ARG A 500 -5.09 -12.38 -12.02
CA ARG A 500 -4.15 -11.35 -12.43
C ARG A 500 -2.96 -11.38 -11.46
N PRO A 501 -1.74 -11.04 -11.88
CA PRO A 501 -0.61 -10.91 -10.95
C PRO A 501 -0.97 -9.99 -9.81
N ALA A 502 -0.74 -10.40 -8.56
CA ALA A 502 -1.07 -9.55 -7.42
C ALA A 502 -0.18 -8.30 -7.40
N HIS A 503 -0.79 -7.18 -7.07
CA HIS A 503 -0.16 -5.86 -7.10
C HIS A 503 -0.93 -4.94 -6.17
N LEU A 504 -0.20 -4.12 -5.41
CA LEU A 504 -0.77 -3.03 -4.63
C LEU A 504 -0.57 -1.74 -5.42
N THR A 505 -1.65 -1.17 -5.94
CA THR A 505 -1.62 0.04 -6.77
C THR A 505 -1.27 1.29 -5.96
N PHE A 506 -1.64 1.30 -4.67
CA PHE A 506 -1.38 2.40 -3.76
C PHE A 506 -0.88 1.90 -2.41
N GLY A 507 0.38 2.20 -2.13
CA GLY A 507 0.97 2.01 -0.81
C GLY A 507 0.31 2.88 0.26
N TYR A 508 0.44 2.45 1.51
CA TYR A 508 -0.13 3.08 2.68
C TYR A 508 0.78 2.97 3.91
#